data_AF-A0A6S6SQU6-F1
#
_entry.id   AF-A0A6S6SQU6-F1
#
_cell.length_a   1.000
_cell.length_b   1.000
_cell.length_c   1.000
_cell.angle_alpha   90.00
_cell.angle_beta   90.00
_cell.angle_gamma   90.00
#
_symmetry.space_group_name_H-M   'P 1'
#
loop_
_entity.id
_entity.type
_entity.pdbx_description
1 polymer ?
#
loop_
_entity_poly.entity_id
_entity_poly.type
_entity_poly.pdbx_seq_one_letter_code
_entity_poly.pdbx_strand_id
1 'polypeptide(L)'
;MKQRITLYSIDDLETVEDYEEIVCIRTNSYYKSKRFGELIGKCLHLEELYFLESYFKVTIPMSILRLPKLQTLVFRGVEATAILPFIGKLKSLKTLGLQDQSFLNFPKSLLDLPQLEELDFNNTQFGKDSNGWALLSSIQSLKHLNLLRAKLDPFPIEITEQSALSELAVPKKFYNQLVKKHPDFCANIPYLYSHSALEKKYYYNLLNICRKHQFEWSFRVVLFNLLAGNKEKLDRFASKEMILKTSDVKLLEVIRLKALEFYHNKWGKNTDRPLTKEAQLAVVGKVSINKQELRKKLKDQGIKYSSKITPKTTHLLLGQLPNGAYKEALEQQIPILSEQYVLEFINDNSEQYLVDDSDVNTAHIGQLLLSGQDENVLLALTLFKQGGFPKDLLTELFLAHRQTDNKIIHRESERLIRQYGSINLVDELKKNQMIFSKYASEVGVKRKLKSLQKRTELDCLKIARYGYQTYKKGFTFMLSESPQTESIQLLRERIEHKTLSLSKIGLTTIPIQLFELQELEVLDLSHNYQLRSISTKLLPKLSQLKTLILKGNYNLLENEKLLQKISTLMPDLKIQV
;
A
#
# COMPACT_ATOMS: atom_id res chain seq x y z
N MET A 1 -35.36 -5.72 17.79
CA MET A 1 -34.47 -4.88 16.96
C MET A 1 -33.37 -5.78 16.40
N LYS A 2 -32.96 -5.76 15.12
CA LYS A 2 -31.89 -6.67 14.65
C LYS A 2 -30.56 -6.40 15.39
N GLN A 3 -30.07 -7.36 16.16
CA GLN A 3 -28.87 -7.22 17.00
C GLN A 3 -27.61 -7.72 16.27
N ARG A 4 -26.55 -6.91 16.32
CA ARG A 4 -25.20 -7.26 15.82
C ARG A 4 -24.24 -7.19 17.00
N ILE A 5 -23.79 -8.34 17.50
CA ILE A 5 -23.00 -8.43 18.72
C ILE A 5 -21.53 -8.74 18.40
N THR A 6 -20.64 -8.14 19.18
CA THR A 6 -19.21 -8.48 19.19
C THR A 6 -18.87 -8.98 20.57
N LEU A 7 -18.40 -10.22 20.65
CA LEU A 7 -18.10 -10.92 21.87
C LEU A 7 -16.58 -11.03 22.02
N TYR A 8 -16.08 -10.89 23.25
CA TYR A 8 -14.67 -11.13 23.53
C TYR A 8 -14.41 -12.62 23.62
N SER A 9 -15.31 -13.34 24.30
CA SER A 9 -15.37 -14.80 24.35
C SER A 9 -16.71 -15.28 23.79
N ILE A 10 -16.72 -16.44 23.15
CA ILE A 10 -17.97 -17.10 22.79
C ILE A 10 -18.83 -17.47 24.02
N ASP A 11 -18.23 -17.57 25.21
CA ASP A 11 -18.95 -17.77 26.47
C ASP A 11 -19.87 -16.59 26.80
N ASP A 12 -19.54 -15.38 26.34
CA ASP A 12 -20.35 -14.18 26.55
C ASP A 12 -21.74 -14.32 25.91
N LEU A 13 -21.91 -15.27 24.98
CA LEU A 13 -23.20 -15.61 24.39
C LEU A 13 -24.20 -16.12 25.45
N GLU A 14 -23.74 -16.68 26.58
CA GLU A 14 -24.59 -17.08 27.71
C GLU A 14 -25.31 -15.91 28.38
N THR A 15 -24.75 -14.70 28.25
CA THR A 15 -25.30 -13.47 28.84
C THR A 15 -26.35 -12.80 27.97
N VAL A 16 -26.58 -13.32 26.76
CA VAL A 16 -27.59 -12.78 25.85
C VAL A 16 -28.97 -13.30 26.23
N GLU A 17 -29.91 -12.38 26.46
CA GLU A 17 -31.29 -12.70 26.84
C GLU A 17 -32.14 -13.12 25.63
N ASP A 18 -31.97 -12.46 24.48
CA ASP A 18 -32.78 -12.68 23.27
C ASP A 18 -31.94 -13.15 22.08
N TYR A 19 -31.96 -14.46 21.83
CA TYR A 19 -31.24 -15.09 20.73
C TYR A 19 -31.91 -14.90 19.36
N GLU A 20 -33.22 -14.64 19.33
CA GLU A 20 -33.97 -14.52 18.09
C GLU A 20 -33.68 -13.19 17.39
N GLU A 21 -33.29 -12.16 18.13
CA GLU A 21 -32.92 -10.87 17.56
C GLU A 21 -31.50 -10.83 16.95
N ILE A 22 -30.63 -11.81 17.26
CA ILE A 22 -29.24 -11.81 16.79
C ILE A 22 -29.17 -12.14 15.29
N VAL A 23 -28.65 -11.18 14.51
CA VAL A 23 -28.37 -11.35 13.08
C VAL A 23 -26.89 -11.44 12.76
N CYS A 24 -26.01 -11.01 13.66
CA CYS A 24 -24.57 -11.08 13.45
C CYS A 24 -23.81 -11.31 14.75
N ILE A 25 -22.88 -12.25 14.74
CA ILE A 25 -21.94 -12.51 15.83
C ILE A 25 -20.51 -12.39 15.29
N ARG A 26 -19.70 -11.57 15.98
CA ARG A 26 -18.24 -11.54 15.81
C ARG A 26 -17.59 -11.94 17.12
N THR A 27 -16.65 -12.89 17.10
CA THR A 27 -15.87 -13.26 18.28
C THR A 27 -14.38 -13.31 17.98
N ASN A 28 -13.56 -12.93 18.96
CA ASN A 28 -12.09 -12.97 18.91
C ASN A 28 -11.51 -14.13 19.72
N SER A 29 -12.34 -14.93 20.38
CA SER A 29 -11.87 -16.10 21.11
C SER A 29 -12.91 -17.20 21.13
N TYR A 30 -12.43 -18.42 21.00
CA TYR A 30 -13.17 -19.60 21.40
C TYR A 30 -12.55 -20.14 22.70
N TYR A 31 -13.29 -20.03 23.79
CA TYR A 31 -13.06 -20.84 24.99
C TYR A 31 -13.97 -22.06 24.95
N LYS A 32 -13.58 -23.11 25.68
CA LYS A 32 -14.16 -24.46 25.66
C LYS A 32 -15.58 -24.51 26.26
N SER A 33 -16.49 -23.66 25.77
CA SER A 33 -17.91 -23.67 26.13
C SER A 33 -18.51 -25.01 25.73
N LYS A 34 -18.97 -25.78 26.73
CA LYS A 34 -19.78 -26.97 26.46
C LYS A 34 -21.15 -26.62 25.86
N ARG A 35 -21.61 -25.38 26.06
CA ARG A 35 -22.95 -24.91 25.69
C ARG A 35 -23.01 -24.14 24.39
N PHE A 36 -21.88 -23.72 23.81
CA PHE A 36 -21.87 -22.94 22.58
C PHE A 36 -22.73 -23.57 21.47
N GLY A 37 -22.61 -24.88 21.26
CA GLY A 37 -23.44 -25.60 20.28
C GLY A 37 -24.96 -25.48 20.55
N GLU A 38 -25.38 -25.52 21.81
CA GLU A 38 -26.78 -25.33 22.19
C GLU A 38 -27.23 -23.88 21.90
N LEU A 39 -26.45 -22.90 22.36
CA LEU A 39 -26.81 -21.48 22.30
C LEU A 39 -26.80 -20.93 20.88
N ILE A 40 -25.79 -21.26 20.09
CA ILE A 40 -25.73 -20.83 18.69
C ILE A 40 -26.90 -21.40 17.88
N GLY A 41 -27.36 -22.60 18.22
CA GLY A 41 -28.53 -23.22 17.60
C GLY A 41 -29.84 -22.47 17.86
N LYS A 42 -29.91 -21.64 18.91
CA LYS A 42 -31.08 -20.78 19.22
C LYS A 42 -31.10 -19.50 18.38
N CYS A 43 -29.97 -19.11 17.78
CA CYS A 43 -29.85 -17.89 16.97
C CYS A 43 -30.43 -18.08 15.55
N LEU A 44 -31.72 -18.43 15.44
CA LEU A 44 -32.36 -18.82 14.16
C LEU A 44 -32.41 -17.70 13.10
N HIS A 45 -32.11 -16.46 13.49
CA HIS A 45 -32.01 -15.31 12.60
C HIS A 45 -30.58 -14.89 12.28
N LEU A 46 -29.58 -15.66 12.71
CA LEU A 46 -28.18 -15.38 12.45
C LEU A 46 -27.89 -15.41 10.94
N GLU A 47 -27.48 -14.26 10.41
CA GLU A 47 -27.09 -14.07 9.01
C GLU A 47 -25.57 -14.13 8.85
N GLU A 48 -24.81 -13.68 9.85
CA GLU A 48 -23.34 -13.60 9.79
C GLU A 48 -22.66 -14.12 11.06
N LEU A 49 -21.70 -15.03 10.91
CA LEU A 49 -20.91 -15.58 12.02
C LEU A 49 -19.41 -15.51 11.70
N TYR A 50 -18.65 -14.79 12.53
CA TYR A 50 -17.21 -14.60 12.37
C TYR A 50 -16.43 -15.04 13.61
N PHE A 51 -15.43 -15.89 13.39
CA PHE A 51 -14.38 -16.22 14.34
C PHE A 51 -13.07 -15.59 13.85
N LEU A 52 -12.74 -14.42 14.40
CA LEU A 52 -11.69 -13.53 13.87
C LEU A 52 -10.30 -13.85 14.39
N GLU A 53 -10.20 -14.43 15.58
CA GLU A 53 -8.96 -14.85 16.23
C GLU A 53 -9.25 -16.11 17.05
N SER A 54 -8.46 -17.16 16.86
CA SER A 54 -8.52 -18.37 17.68
C SER A 54 -7.13 -18.97 17.75
N TYR A 55 -6.55 -18.95 18.95
CA TYR A 55 -5.22 -19.49 19.21
C TYR A 55 -5.23 -21.00 19.50
N PHE A 56 -6.43 -21.59 19.57
CA PHE A 56 -6.64 -23.00 19.88
C PHE A 56 -7.44 -23.66 18.77
N LYS A 57 -7.02 -24.87 18.36
CA LYS A 57 -7.82 -25.72 17.49
C LYS A 57 -9.05 -26.18 18.26
N VAL A 58 -10.20 -25.72 17.80
CA VAL A 58 -11.50 -26.05 18.37
C VAL A 58 -12.37 -26.65 17.28
N THR A 59 -13.17 -27.64 17.64
CA THR A 59 -14.21 -28.19 16.77
C THR A 59 -15.45 -27.28 16.76
N ILE A 60 -15.86 -26.85 15.58
CA ILE A 60 -17.10 -26.07 15.40
C ILE A 60 -18.32 -26.99 15.61
N PRO A 61 -19.33 -26.59 16.40
CA PRO A 61 -20.48 -27.44 16.67
C PRO A 61 -21.36 -27.64 15.43
N MET A 62 -21.91 -28.85 15.31
CA MET A 62 -22.80 -29.24 14.21
C MET A 62 -24.12 -28.45 14.16
N SER A 63 -24.52 -27.80 15.25
CA SER A 63 -25.74 -26.97 15.31
C SER A 63 -25.70 -25.78 14.38
N ILE A 64 -24.51 -25.24 14.06
CA ILE A 64 -24.35 -24.16 13.07
C ILE A 64 -24.94 -24.56 11.72
N LEU A 65 -24.83 -25.85 11.35
CA LEU A 65 -25.35 -26.38 10.08
C LEU A 65 -26.90 -26.38 10.00
N ARG A 66 -27.59 -26.05 11.08
CA ARG A 66 -29.06 -25.94 11.14
C ARG A 66 -29.55 -24.50 11.05
N LEU A 67 -28.65 -23.51 10.95
CA LEU A 67 -29.01 -22.10 10.89
C LEU A 67 -29.54 -21.73 9.49
N PRO A 68 -30.85 -21.43 9.35
CA PRO A 68 -31.48 -21.35 8.03
C PRO A 68 -31.13 -20.06 7.26
N LYS A 69 -30.80 -18.98 7.99
CA LYS A 69 -30.52 -17.66 7.43
C LYS A 69 -29.03 -17.36 7.28
N LEU A 70 -28.14 -18.30 7.63
CA LEU A 70 -26.70 -18.04 7.66
C LEU A 70 -26.15 -17.83 6.25
N GLN A 71 -25.70 -16.61 5.96
CA GLN A 71 -25.16 -16.18 4.66
C GLN A 71 -23.64 -16.02 4.69
N THR A 72 -23.07 -15.64 5.83
CA THR A 72 -21.63 -15.47 6.00
C THR A 72 -21.12 -16.32 7.14
N LEU A 73 -20.12 -17.15 6.86
CA LEU A 73 -19.43 -17.96 7.84
C LEU A 73 -17.92 -17.84 7.67
N VAL A 74 -17.22 -17.30 8.65
CA VAL A 74 -15.77 -17.06 8.58
C VAL A 74 -15.08 -17.68 9.79
N PHE A 75 -14.12 -18.54 9.53
CA PHE A 75 -13.27 -19.19 10.52
C PHE A 75 -11.81 -18.87 10.30
N ARG A 76 -11.17 -18.29 11.32
CA ARG A 76 -9.73 -18.10 11.37
C ARG A 76 -9.14 -18.87 12.54
N GLY A 77 -8.26 -19.83 12.25
CA GLY A 77 -7.54 -20.60 13.28
C GLY A 77 -8.40 -21.63 14.04
N VAL A 78 -9.58 -21.98 13.54
CA VAL A 78 -10.49 -22.98 14.14
C VAL A 78 -10.52 -24.25 13.28
N GLU A 79 -10.55 -25.45 13.86
CA GLU A 79 -10.56 -26.70 13.08
C GLU A 79 -11.93 -26.95 12.43
N ALA A 80 -12.09 -26.48 11.19
CA ALA A 80 -13.33 -26.60 10.41
C ALA A 80 -13.47 -27.93 9.66
N THR A 81 -12.45 -28.79 9.71
CA THR A 81 -12.43 -30.10 9.04
C THR A 81 -13.63 -30.97 9.40
N ALA A 82 -14.11 -30.90 10.65
CA ALA A 82 -15.24 -31.70 11.12
C ALA A 82 -16.60 -31.30 10.50
N ILE A 83 -16.83 -30.01 10.24
CA ILE A 83 -18.11 -29.55 9.67
C ILE A 83 -18.11 -29.56 8.14
N LEU A 84 -16.93 -29.55 7.52
CA LEU A 84 -16.78 -29.44 6.06
C LEU A 84 -17.58 -30.50 5.30
N PRO A 85 -17.56 -31.80 5.65
CA PRO A 85 -18.35 -32.81 4.95
C PRO A 85 -19.86 -32.51 4.91
N PHE A 86 -20.35 -31.65 5.80
CA PHE A 86 -21.77 -31.34 5.96
C PHE A 86 -22.09 -29.87 5.67
N ILE A 87 -21.12 -29.07 5.21
CA ILE A 87 -21.29 -27.62 4.99
C ILE A 87 -22.42 -27.33 4.00
N GLY A 88 -22.66 -28.24 3.04
CA GLY A 88 -23.75 -28.20 2.08
C GLY A 88 -25.16 -28.08 2.67
N LYS A 89 -25.34 -28.29 3.98
CA LYS A 89 -26.62 -28.03 4.68
C LYS A 89 -26.96 -26.54 4.77
N LEU A 90 -25.96 -25.66 4.70
CA LEU A 90 -26.14 -24.21 4.77
C LEU A 90 -26.53 -23.64 3.39
N LYS A 91 -27.78 -23.89 2.97
CA LYS A 91 -28.25 -23.53 1.61
C LYS A 91 -28.25 -22.04 1.30
N SER A 92 -28.28 -21.19 2.32
CA SER A 92 -28.23 -19.73 2.21
C SER A 92 -26.81 -19.15 2.19
N LEU A 93 -25.77 -19.99 2.31
CA LEU A 93 -24.40 -19.52 2.48
C LEU A 93 -23.85 -18.92 1.20
N LYS A 94 -23.43 -17.65 1.28
CA LYS A 94 -22.84 -16.88 0.18
C LYS A 94 -21.34 -16.65 0.35
N THR A 95 -20.89 -16.47 1.59
CA THR A 95 -19.48 -16.21 1.91
C THR A 95 -18.97 -17.24 2.89
N LEU A 96 -17.91 -17.95 2.50
CA LEU A 96 -17.21 -18.92 3.34
C LEU A 96 -15.72 -18.55 3.47
N GLY A 97 -15.32 -18.20 4.69
CA GLY A 97 -13.93 -17.98 5.05
C GLY A 97 -13.38 -19.15 5.86
N LEU A 98 -12.29 -19.74 5.39
CA LEU A 98 -11.59 -20.86 6.00
C LEU A 98 -10.10 -20.56 6.05
N GLN A 99 -9.73 -19.57 6.85
CA GLN A 99 -8.35 -19.12 6.95
C GLN A 99 -7.55 -19.94 7.96
N ASP A 100 -6.24 -20.03 7.74
CA ASP A 100 -5.30 -20.68 8.66
C ASP A 100 -5.58 -22.18 8.90
N GLN A 101 -6.09 -22.89 7.87
CA GLN A 101 -6.43 -24.32 7.91
C GLN A 101 -5.43 -25.23 7.19
N SER A 102 -5.49 -26.53 7.50
CA SER A 102 -4.79 -27.58 6.76
C SER A 102 -5.79 -28.59 6.22
N PHE A 103 -5.96 -28.62 4.91
CA PHE A 103 -6.83 -29.56 4.22
C PHE A 103 -6.02 -30.68 3.60
N LEU A 104 -6.57 -31.90 3.62
CA LEU A 104 -6.00 -32.99 2.84
C LEU A 104 -6.18 -32.70 1.35
N ASN A 105 -7.42 -32.40 0.93
CA ASN A 105 -7.81 -32.13 -0.45
C ASN A 105 -8.77 -30.93 -0.50
N PHE A 106 -9.03 -30.39 -1.71
CA PHE A 106 -10.12 -29.43 -1.91
C PHE A 106 -11.46 -30.05 -1.46
N PRO A 107 -12.26 -29.37 -0.61
CA PRO A 107 -13.47 -29.95 -0.03
C PRO A 107 -14.61 -30.05 -1.06
N LYS A 108 -14.96 -31.30 -1.46
CA LYS A 108 -16.02 -31.57 -2.45
C LYS A 108 -17.41 -31.10 -2.02
N SER A 109 -17.67 -31.04 -0.71
CA SER A 109 -18.94 -30.57 -0.14
C SER A 109 -19.25 -29.09 -0.42
N LEU A 110 -18.28 -28.31 -0.92
CA LEU A 110 -18.55 -26.95 -1.39
C LEU A 110 -19.44 -26.93 -2.65
N LEU A 111 -19.49 -28.03 -3.41
CA LEU A 111 -20.40 -28.19 -4.55
C LEU A 111 -21.88 -28.13 -4.13
N ASP A 112 -22.17 -28.46 -2.87
CA ASP A 112 -23.53 -28.52 -2.33
C ASP A 112 -24.05 -27.14 -1.84
N LEU A 113 -23.27 -26.08 -2.05
CA LEU A 113 -23.59 -24.69 -1.67
C LEU A 113 -24.02 -23.88 -2.91
N PRO A 114 -25.32 -23.85 -3.26
CA PRO A 114 -25.79 -23.29 -4.53
C PRO A 114 -25.58 -21.77 -4.64
N GLN A 115 -25.46 -21.07 -3.51
CA GLN A 115 -25.33 -19.61 -3.45
C GLN A 115 -23.91 -19.14 -3.11
N LEU A 116 -22.90 -20.03 -3.09
CA LEU A 116 -21.54 -19.66 -2.69
C LEU A 116 -20.87 -18.72 -3.71
N GLU A 117 -20.79 -17.44 -3.37
CA GLU A 117 -20.18 -16.41 -4.21
C GLU A 117 -18.73 -16.10 -3.81
N GLU A 118 -18.38 -16.27 -2.54
CA GLU A 118 -17.07 -15.90 -2.02
C GLU A 118 -16.43 -17.01 -1.18
N LEU A 119 -15.21 -17.39 -1.56
CA LEU A 119 -14.41 -18.41 -0.88
C LEU A 119 -13.02 -17.86 -0.52
N ASP A 120 -12.70 -17.86 0.78
CA ASP A 120 -11.44 -17.33 1.30
C ASP A 120 -10.63 -18.40 2.02
N PHE A 121 -9.60 -18.88 1.35
CA PHE A 121 -8.61 -19.84 1.80
C PHE A 121 -7.25 -19.19 2.10
N ASN A 122 -7.23 -17.92 2.51
CA ASN A 122 -5.98 -17.26 2.85
C ASN A 122 -5.19 -18.04 3.93
N ASN A 123 -3.87 -18.14 3.71
CA ASN A 123 -2.92 -18.82 4.59
C ASN A 123 -3.27 -20.28 4.94
N THR A 124 -3.92 -20.98 4.02
CA THR A 124 -4.24 -22.42 4.16
C THR A 124 -3.16 -23.32 3.56
N GLN A 125 -3.22 -24.61 3.87
CA GLN A 125 -2.37 -25.64 3.26
C GLN A 125 -3.27 -26.72 2.67
N PHE A 126 -2.89 -27.22 1.50
CA PHE A 126 -3.55 -28.35 0.85
C PHE A 126 -2.53 -29.49 0.68
N GLY A 127 -3.00 -30.73 0.73
CA GLY A 127 -2.19 -31.88 0.39
C GLY A 127 -1.78 -31.89 -1.09
N LYS A 128 -0.98 -32.89 -1.46
CA LYS A 128 -0.37 -33.00 -2.80
C LYS A 128 -1.33 -33.46 -3.90
N ASP A 129 -2.54 -33.89 -3.54
CA ASP A 129 -3.54 -34.35 -4.52
C ASP A 129 -4.28 -33.14 -5.10
N SER A 130 -3.95 -32.79 -6.34
CA SER A 130 -4.52 -31.64 -7.04
C SER A 130 -5.88 -31.90 -7.66
N ASN A 131 -6.33 -33.16 -7.77
CA ASN A 131 -7.56 -33.51 -8.51
C ASN A 131 -8.83 -32.86 -7.93
N GLY A 132 -8.82 -32.53 -6.63
CA GLY A 132 -9.95 -31.84 -6.00
C GLY A 132 -10.22 -30.44 -6.57
N TRP A 133 -9.21 -29.78 -7.15
CA TRP A 133 -9.35 -28.42 -7.67
C TRP A 133 -10.10 -28.34 -9.00
N ALA A 134 -10.15 -29.43 -9.77
CA ALA A 134 -10.99 -29.53 -10.97
C ALA A 134 -12.48 -29.30 -10.65
N LEU A 135 -12.90 -29.60 -9.43
CA LEU A 135 -14.29 -29.39 -8.97
C LEU A 135 -14.63 -27.90 -8.83
N LEU A 136 -13.63 -27.02 -8.71
CA LEU A 136 -13.87 -25.59 -8.56
C LEU A 136 -14.68 -25.03 -9.72
N SER A 137 -14.44 -25.48 -10.96
CA SER A 137 -15.17 -25.06 -12.16
C SER A 137 -16.66 -25.41 -12.11
N SER A 138 -17.06 -26.37 -11.28
CA SER A 138 -18.48 -26.72 -11.09
C SER A 138 -19.23 -25.73 -10.18
N ILE A 139 -18.52 -24.90 -9.41
CA ILE A 139 -19.13 -23.88 -8.53
C ILE A 139 -19.40 -22.60 -9.33
N GLN A 140 -20.45 -22.59 -10.15
CA GLN A 140 -20.76 -21.50 -11.09
C GLN A 140 -21.19 -20.18 -10.43
N SER A 141 -21.58 -20.23 -9.16
CA SER A 141 -21.90 -19.05 -8.34
C SER A 141 -20.64 -18.29 -7.89
N LEU A 142 -19.46 -18.93 -7.89
CA LEU A 142 -18.25 -18.37 -7.29
C LEU A 142 -17.71 -17.16 -8.05
N LYS A 143 -17.70 -16.00 -7.40
CA LYS A 143 -17.20 -14.73 -7.93
C LYS A 143 -15.87 -14.31 -7.34
N HIS A 144 -15.52 -14.78 -6.14
CA HIS A 144 -14.25 -14.46 -5.50
C HIS A 144 -13.57 -15.68 -4.91
N LEU A 145 -12.28 -15.81 -5.23
CA LEU A 145 -11.40 -16.79 -4.62
C LEU A 145 -10.14 -16.12 -4.08
N ASN A 146 -9.93 -16.22 -2.78
CA ASN A 146 -8.73 -15.73 -2.11
C ASN A 146 -7.87 -16.88 -1.60
N LEU A 147 -6.66 -16.97 -2.15
CA LEU A 147 -5.60 -17.93 -1.87
C LEU A 147 -4.30 -17.22 -1.49
N LEU A 148 -4.34 -15.93 -1.12
CA LEU A 148 -3.15 -15.21 -0.67
C LEU A 148 -2.50 -16.04 0.44
N ARG A 149 -1.22 -16.38 0.30
CA ARG A 149 -0.48 -17.23 1.26
C ARG A 149 -0.92 -18.71 1.37
N ALA A 150 -1.82 -19.20 0.52
CA ALA A 150 -2.09 -20.63 0.47
C ALA A 150 -0.82 -21.40 0.01
N LYS A 151 -0.52 -22.54 0.64
CA LYS A 151 0.50 -23.47 0.19
C LYS A 151 -0.14 -24.50 -0.73
N LEU A 152 0.13 -24.38 -2.03
CA LEU A 152 -0.33 -25.29 -3.07
C LEU A 152 0.91 -25.93 -3.71
N ASP A 153 1.18 -27.20 -3.44
CA ASP A 153 2.28 -27.91 -4.09
C ASP A 153 1.86 -29.36 -4.40
N PRO A 154 1.51 -29.67 -5.67
CA PRO A 154 1.64 -28.82 -6.86
C PRO A 154 0.59 -27.69 -6.95
N PHE A 155 0.83 -26.73 -7.86
CA PHE A 155 -0.15 -25.67 -8.16
C PHE A 155 -1.34 -26.25 -8.96
N PRO A 156 -2.59 -26.02 -8.54
CA PRO A 156 -3.76 -26.48 -9.28
C PRO A 156 -4.03 -25.59 -10.49
N ILE A 157 -3.64 -26.08 -11.67
CA ILE A 157 -3.81 -25.34 -12.92
C ILE A 157 -5.29 -25.24 -13.33
N GLU A 158 -6.11 -26.18 -12.87
CA GLU A 158 -7.54 -26.31 -13.12
C GLU A 158 -8.34 -25.08 -12.66
N ILE A 159 -7.78 -24.22 -11.80
CA ILE A 159 -8.37 -22.92 -11.46
C ILE A 159 -8.63 -22.06 -12.71
N THR A 160 -7.85 -22.23 -13.78
CA THR A 160 -8.05 -21.47 -15.03
C THR A 160 -9.32 -21.83 -15.79
N GLU A 161 -9.96 -22.96 -15.44
CA GLU A 161 -11.23 -23.41 -16.04
C GLU A 161 -12.46 -22.75 -15.40
N GLN A 162 -12.28 -22.08 -14.26
CA GLN A 162 -13.36 -21.38 -13.57
C GLN A 162 -13.64 -20.02 -14.23
N SER A 163 -14.68 -19.95 -15.04
CA SER A 163 -15.07 -18.78 -15.84
C SER A 163 -15.93 -17.75 -15.10
N ALA A 164 -16.55 -18.11 -13.97
CA ALA A 164 -17.45 -17.23 -13.23
C ALA A 164 -16.75 -16.22 -12.32
N LEU A 165 -15.44 -16.37 -12.09
CA LEU A 165 -14.66 -15.55 -11.17
C LEU A 165 -14.53 -14.09 -11.66
N SER A 166 -14.89 -13.16 -10.78
CA SER A 166 -14.63 -11.73 -10.90
C SER A 166 -13.29 -11.35 -10.27
N GLU A 167 -12.93 -12.00 -9.16
CA GLU A 167 -11.78 -11.66 -8.34
C GLU A 167 -10.97 -12.91 -7.97
N LEU A 168 -9.67 -12.88 -8.24
CA LEU A 168 -8.74 -13.93 -7.81
C LEU A 168 -7.53 -13.33 -7.13
N ALA A 169 -7.21 -13.84 -5.95
CA ALA A 169 -5.99 -13.48 -5.26
C ALA A 169 -5.18 -14.74 -4.98
N VAL A 170 -3.95 -14.81 -5.49
CA VAL A 170 -3.07 -15.99 -5.36
C VAL A 170 -1.69 -15.59 -4.82
N PRO A 171 -0.92 -16.51 -4.23
CA PRO A 171 0.46 -16.28 -3.82
C PRO A 171 1.32 -15.80 -4.99
N LYS A 172 2.34 -14.98 -4.71
CA LYS A 172 3.19 -14.35 -5.74
C LYS A 172 3.84 -15.36 -6.68
N LYS A 173 4.27 -16.52 -6.16
CA LYS A 173 4.84 -17.62 -6.96
C LYS A 173 3.85 -18.07 -8.04
N PHE A 174 2.57 -18.21 -7.71
CA PHE A 174 1.55 -18.66 -8.65
C PHE A 174 1.07 -17.56 -9.57
N TYR A 175 0.95 -16.33 -9.09
CA TYR A 175 0.72 -15.18 -9.97
C TYR A 175 1.73 -15.17 -11.12
N ASN A 176 3.03 -15.31 -10.82
CA ASN A 176 4.07 -15.37 -11.83
C ASN A 176 3.94 -16.58 -12.77
N GLN A 177 3.48 -17.73 -12.28
CA GLN A 177 3.25 -18.92 -13.10
C GLN A 177 2.06 -18.76 -14.03
N LEU A 178 0.94 -18.21 -13.53
CA LEU A 178 -0.26 -17.93 -14.30
C LEU A 178 0.03 -16.93 -15.42
N VAL A 179 0.69 -15.80 -15.11
CA VAL A 179 1.06 -14.81 -16.13
C VAL A 179 1.96 -15.43 -17.22
N LYS A 180 2.87 -16.32 -16.85
CA LYS A 180 3.77 -16.98 -17.80
C LYS A 180 3.08 -18.06 -18.66
N LYS A 181 2.21 -18.87 -18.06
CA LYS A 181 1.65 -20.08 -18.70
C LYS A 181 0.24 -19.89 -19.26
N HIS A 182 -0.55 -18.99 -18.67
CA HIS A 182 -1.95 -18.71 -19.01
C HIS A 182 -2.22 -17.20 -19.05
N PRO A 183 -1.54 -16.45 -19.94
CA PRO A 183 -1.70 -15.00 -20.06
C PRO A 183 -3.15 -14.61 -20.42
N ASP A 184 -3.83 -15.38 -21.27
CA ASP A 184 -5.21 -15.11 -21.70
C ASP A 184 -6.20 -15.17 -20.53
N PHE A 185 -6.03 -16.15 -19.63
CA PHE A 185 -6.81 -16.23 -18.40
C PHE A 185 -6.59 -14.98 -17.54
N CYS A 186 -5.33 -14.58 -17.35
CA CYS A 186 -4.98 -13.38 -16.58
C CYS A 186 -5.54 -12.09 -17.22
N ALA A 187 -5.58 -12.02 -18.55
CA ALA A 187 -6.14 -10.91 -19.30
C ALA A 187 -7.68 -10.85 -19.23
N ASN A 188 -8.36 -11.98 -19.04
CA ASN A 188 -9.82 -12.04 -18.99
C ASN A 188 -10.41 -11.94 -17.58
N ILE A 189 -9.72 -12.41 -16.55
CA ILE A 189 -10.23 -12.28 -15.18
C ILE A 189 -10.36 -10.80 -14.77
N PRO A 190 -11.52 -10.31 -14.30
CA PRO A 190 -11.74 -8.88 -14.08
C PRO A 190 -10.77 -8.24 -13.07
N TYR A 191 -10.42 -8.97 -12.02
CA TYR A 191 -9.37 -8.58 -11.09
C TYR A 191 -8.49 -9.77 -10.69
N LEU A 192 -7.18 -9.62 -10.88
CA LEU A 192 -6.14 -10.54 -10.43
C LEU A 192 -5.16 -9.79 -9.53
N TYR A 193 -5.03 -10.24 -8.28
CA TYR A 193 -4.14 -9.61 -7.30
C TYR A 193 -2.68 -9.58 -7.77
N SER A 194 -2.13 -8.38 -7.97
CA SER A 194 -0.84 -8.18 -8.65
C SER A 194 0.37 -8.11 -7.72
N HIS A 195 0.15 -8.19 -6.40
CA HIS A 195 1.19 -8.03 -5.36
C HIS A 195 1.84 -6.65 -5.33
N SER A 196 1.11 -5.62 -5.79
CA SER A 196 1.53 -4.23 -5.67
C SER A 196 1.71 -3.84 -4.19
N ALA A 197 2.47 -2.76 -4.00
CA ALA A 197 2.78 -2.22 -2.69
C ALA A 197 1.54 -1.77 -1.88
N LEU A 198 0.49 -1.30 -2.57
CA LEU A 198 -0.76 -0.86 -1.96
C LEU A 198 -1.70 -2.03 -1.70
N GLU A 199 -1.82 -2.98 -2.63
CA GLU A 199 -2.61 -4.20 -2.40
C GLU A 199 -2.11 -4.95 -1.16
N LYS A 200 -0.79 -5.11 -0.98
CA LYS A 200 -0.22 -5.75 0.22
C LYS A 200 -0.58 -5.03 1.52
N LYS A 201 -0.77 -3.71 1.45
CA LYS A 201 -1.08 -2.87 2.61
C LYS A 201 -2.57 -2.85 2.93
N TYR A 202 -3.43 -2.88 1.91
CA TYR A 202 -4.82 -2.47 2.05
C TYR A 202 -5.86 -3.49 1.59
N TYR A 203 -5.47 -4.58 0.92
CA TYR A 203 -6.42 -5.52 0.32
C TYR A 203 -7.46 -6.06 1.31
N TYR A 204 -7.05 -6.57 2.47
CA TYR A 204 -8.00 -7.11 3.45
C TYR A 204 -8.90 -6.03 4.07
N ASN A 205 -8.38 -4.82 4.24
CA ASN A 205 -9.18 -3.70 4.71
C ASN A 205 -10.28 -3.38 3.68
N LEU A 206 -9.90 -3.26 2.40
CA LEU A 206 -10.86 -3.04 1.31
C LEU A 206 -11.86 -4.20 1.18
N LEU A 207 -11.40 -5.44 1.24
CA LEU A 207 -12.25 -6.64 1.19
C LEU A 207 -13.31 -6.62 2.30
N ASN A 208 -12.91 -6.29 3.53
CA ASN A 208 -13.83 -6.20 4.66
C ASN A 208 -14.82 -5.03 4.51
N ILE A 209 -14.40 -3.90 3.94
CA ILE A 209 -15.29 -2.79 3.59
C ILE A 209 -16.31 -3.26 2.53
N CYS A 210 -15.86 -3.94 1.48
CA CYS A 210 -16.73 -4.47 0.42
C CYS A 210 -17.78 -5.43 0.99
N ARG A 211 -17.37 -6.37 1.85
CA ARG A 211 -18.27 -7.31 2.55
C ARG A 211 -19.28 -6.57 3.43
N LYS A 212 -18.81 -5.63 4.27
CA LYS A 212 -19.66 -4.85 5.20
C LYS A 212 -20.75 -4.06 4.47
N HIS A 213 -20.41 -3.47 3.33
CA HIS A 213 -21.34 -2.67 2.53
C HIS A 213 -22.04 -3.46 1.42
N GLN A 214 -21.78 -4.77 1.31
CA GLN A 214 -22.34 -5.66 0.28
C GLN A 214 -22.21 -5.06 -1.12
N PHE A 215 -21.00 -4.60 -1.47
CA PHE A 215 -20.77 -4.01 -2.78
C PHE A 215 -20.89 -5.07 -3.89
N GLU A 216 -21.64 -4.70 -4.93
CA GLU A 216 -21.74 -5.44 -6.19
C GLU A 216 -20.36 -5.82 -6.74
N TRP A 217 -20.26 -7.02 -7.31
CA TRP A 217 -19.02 -7.58 -7.85
C TRP A 217 -18.34 -6.68 -8.89
N SER A 218 -19.12 -6.09 -9.80
CA SER A 218 -18.60 -5.14 -10.80
C SER A 218 -17.97 -3.91 -10.16
N PHE A 219 -18.56 -3.38 -9.09
CA PHE A 219 -18.00 -2.24 -8.37
C PHE A 219 -16.75 -2.63 -7.58
N ARG A 220 -16.72 -3.80 -6.96
CA ARG A 220 -15.52 -4.30 -6.27
C ARG A 220 -14.33 -4.43 -7.21
N VAL A 221 -14.53 -4.94 -8.43
CA VAL A 221 -13.51 -5.00 -9.48
C VAL A 221 -12.90 -3.62 -9.74
N VAL A 222 -13.72 -2.56 -9.81
CA VAL A 222 -13.23 -1.18 -9.96
C VAL A 222 -12.39 -0.77 -8.76
N LEU A 223 -12.87 -1.00 -7.53
CA LEU A 223 -12.15 -0.62 -6.31
C LEU A 223 -10.79 -1.31 -6.18
N PHE A 224 -10.73 -2.61 -6.48
CA PHE A 224 -9.50 -3.39 -6.40
C PHE A 224 -8.52 -3.05 -7.53
N ASN A 225 -8.99 -2.81 -8.76
CA ASN A 225 -8.11 -2.37 -9.84
C ASN A 225 -7.60 -0.93 -9.64
N LEU A 226 -8.39 -0.04 -9.03
CA LEU A 226 -7.90 1.26 -8.55
C LEU A 226 -6.80 1.05 -7.51
N LEU A 227 -7.02 0.18 -6.52
CA LEU A 227 -6.00 -0.12 -5.50
C LEU A 227 -4.70 -0.63 -6.15
N ALA A 228 -4.81 -1.58 -7.08
CA ALA A 228 -3.69 -2.16 -7.84
C ALA A 228 -3.01 -1.17 -8.80
N GLY A 229 -3.73 -0.15 -9.28
CA GLY A 229 -3.27 0.74 -10.35
C GLY A 229 -3.32 0.10 -11.73
N ASN A 230 -4.25 -0.84 -11.95
CA ASN A 230 -4.37 -1.54 -13.23
C ASN A 230 -5.28 -0.76 -14.20
N LYS A 231 -4.66 0.14 -14.98
CA LYS A 231 -5.38 1.02 -15.92
C LYS A 231 -6.12 0.24 -17.01
N GLU A 232 -5.51 -0.80 -17.57
CA GLU A 232 -6.11 -1.62 -18.63
C GLU A 232 -7.43 -2.26 -18.16
N LYS A 233 -7.45 -2.85 -16.96
CA LYS A 233 -8.67 -3.42 -16.38
C LYS A 233 -9.70 -2.34 -16.06
N LEU A 234 -9.28 -1.18 -15.56
CA LEU A 234 -10.19 -0.06 -15.34
C LEU A 234 -10.81 0.44 -16.65
N ASP A 235 -10.05 0.49 -17.73
CA ASP A 235 -10.57 0.91 -19.03
C ASP A 235 -11.62 -0.05 -19.58
N ARG A 236 -11.48 -1.35 -19.30
CA ARG A 236 -12.43 -2.40 -19.69
C ARG A 236 -13.67 -2.48 -18.79
N PHE A 237 -13.51 -2.36 -17.47
CA PHE A 237 -14.55 -2.71 -16.51
C PHE A 237 -15.17 -1.52 -15.76
N ALA A 238 -14.55 -0.33 -15.76
CA ALA A 238 -15.05 0.81 -15.01
C ALA A 238 -15.91 1.74 -15.87
N SER A 239 -17.14 1.98 -15.41
CA SER A 239 -17.98 3.05 -15.97
C SER A 239 -17.67 4.41 -15.32
N LYS A 240 -18.05 5.49 -16.01
CA LYS A 240 -17.96 6.87 -15.48
C LYS A 240 -18.64 6.99 -14.12
N GLU A 241 -19.85 6.43 -13.98
CA GLU A 241 -20.63 6.47 -12.74
C GLU A 241 -19.94 5.69 -11.62
N MET A 242 -19.37 4.50 -11.89
CA MET A 242 -18.66 3.73 -10.87
C MET A 242 -17.46 4.51 -10.30
N ILE A 243 -16.68 5.14 -11.18
CA ILE A 243 -15.52 5.95 -10.77
C ILE A 243 -15.98 7.16 -9.92
N LEU A 244 -17.03 7.86 -10.33
CA LEU A 244 -17.59 8.97 -9.56
C LEU A 244 -18.16 8.50 -8.22
N LYS A 245 -18.89 7.37 -8.19
CA LYS A 245 -19.37 6.72 -6.96
C LYS A 245 -18.23 6.41 -6.01
N THR A 246 -17.09 5.93 -6.51
CA THR A 246 -15.91 5.66 -5.67
C THR A 246 -15.47 6.89 -4.89
N SER A 247 -15.54 8.10 -5.47
CA SER A 247 -15.18 9.35 -4.79
C SER A 247 -16.09 9.68 -3.59
N ASP A 248 -17.30 9.12 -3.54
CA ASP A 248 -18.33 9.42 -2.53
C ASP A 248 -18.45 8.36 -1.42
N VAL A 249 -17.87 7.19 -1.64
CA VAL A 249 -17.88 6.13 -0.64
C VAL A 249 -16.87 6.42 0.48
N LYS A 250 -17.28 6.17 1.73
CA LYS A 250 -16.41 6.20 2.92
C LYS A 250 -15.46 4.98 2.95
N LEU A 251 -14.50 4.97 2.04
CA LEU A 251 -13.45 3.96 1.91
C LEU A 251 -12.04 4.55 2.17
N LEU A 252 -10.98 3.83 1.80
CA LEU A 252 -9.59 4.31 1.91
C LEU A 252 -9.34 5.54 1.01
N GLU A 253 -8.82 6.63 1.59
CA GLU A 253 -8.57 7.89 0.86
C GLU A 253 -7.76 7.69 -0.44
N VAL A 254 -6.77 6.80 -0.42
CA VAL A 254 -5.93 6.50 -1.58
C VAL A 254 -6.75 6.02 -2.79
N ILE A 255 -7.83 5.26 -2.58
CA ILE A 255 -8.68 4.75 -3.67
C ILE A 255 -9.58 5.86 -4.21
N ARG A 256 -10.10 6.75 -3.34
CA ARG A 256 -10.86 7.94 -3.79
C ARG A 256 -10.01 8.85 -4.67
N LEU A 257 -8.78 9.12 -4.24
CA LEU A 257 -7.86 9.95 -5.00
C LEU A 257 -7.53 9.31 -6.35
N LYS A 258 -7.29 8.00 -6.39
CA LYS A 258 -7.05 7.28 -7.66
C LYS A 258 -8.26 7.30 -8.58
N ALA A 259 -9.48 7.25 -8.03
CA ALA A 259 -10.69 7.39 -8.82
C ALA A 259 -10.78 8.78 -9.46
N LEU A 260 -10.50 9.85 -8.70
CA LEU A 260 -10.50 11.22 -9.22
C LEU A 260 -9.40 11.46 -10.27
N GLU A 261 -8.21 10.88 -10.08
CA GLU A 261 -7.12 10.93 -11.07
C GLU A 261 -7.48 10.15 -12.34
N PHE A 262 -8.03 8.94 -12.21
CA PHE A 262 -8.51 8.17 -13.36
C PHE A 262 -9.62 8.93 -14.09
N TYR A 263 -10.54 9.55 -13.34
CA TYR A 263 -11.59 10.40 -13.91
C TYR A 263 -11.00 11.59 -14.66
N HIS A 264 -10.03 12.32 -14.10
CA HIS A 264 -9.35 13.43 -14.78
C HIS A 264 -8.81 13.01 -16.14
N ASN A 265 -8.04 11.92 -16.16
CA ASN A 265 -7.35 11.43 -17.35
C ASN A 265 -8.31 10.95 -18.45
N LYS A 266 -9.50 10.46 -18.10
CA LYS A 266 -10.44 9.87 -19.06
C LYS A 266 -11.60 10.78 -19.44
N TRP A 267 -12.11 11.58 -18.51
CA TRP A 267 -13.32 12.39 -18.68
C TRP A 267 -13.23 13.81 -18.12
N GLY A 268 -12.34 14.06 -17.15
CA GLY A 268 -12.39 15.26 -16.31
C GLY A 268 -11.87 16.55 -16.95
N LYS A 269 -11.27 16.49 -18.14
CA LYS A 269 -10.97 17.66 -18.98
C LYS A 269 -12.21 18.19 -19.71
N ASN A 270 -13.22 17.34 -19.90
CA ASN A 270 -14.48 17.63 -20.57
C ASN A 270 -14.35 18.56 -21.80
N THR A 271 -13.61 18.09 -22.80
CA THR A 271 -13.23 18.86 -24.00
C THR A 271 -14.42 19.42 -24.77
N ASP A 272 -15.59 18.79 -24.66
CA ASP A 272 -16.80 19.20 -25.38
C ASP A 272 -17.48 20.42 -24.75
N ARG A 273 -17.31 20.62 -23.43
CA ARG A 273 -17.88 21.72 -22.66
C ARG A 273 -16.83 22.22 -21.66
N PRO A 274 -15.82 22.97 -22.13
CA PRO A 274 -14.74 23.47 -21.29
C PRO A 274 -15.21 24.60 -20.36
N LEU A 275 -14.44 24.86 -19.31
CA LEU A 275 -14.70 25.95 -18.38
C LEU A 275 -14.49 27.31 -19.08
N THR A 276 -15.37 28.28 -18.83
CA THR A 276 -15.33 29.62 -19.45
C THR A 276 -15.36 30.72 -18.39
N LYS A 277 -14.93 31.95 -18.76
CA LYS A 277 -14.80 33.12 -17.86
C LYS A 277 -16.12 33.64 -17.28
N GLU A 278 -17.27 33.10 -17.66
CA GLU A 278 -18.60 33.47 -17.13
C GLU A 278 -19.31 32.32 -16.41
N ALA A 279 -18.62 31.18 -16.29
CA ALA A 279 -19.19 29.97 -15.72
C ALA A 279 -19.68 30.17 -14.28
N GLN A 280 -20.73 29.43 -13.93
CA GLN A 280 -21.16 29.21 -12.56
C GLN A 280 -20.63 27.84 -12.12
N LEU A 281 -19.54 27.83 -11.36
CA LEU A 281 -18.85 26.62 -10.92
C LEU A 281 -19.30 26.24 -9.50
N ALA A 282 -19.98 25.11 -9.37
CA ALA A 282 -20.21 24.48 -8.07
C ALA A 282 -18.94 23.73 -7.65
N VAL A 283 -18.49 23.90 -6.40
CA VAL A 283 -17.33 23.20 -5.84
C VAL A 283 -17.79 22.36 -4.65
N VAL A 284 -17.92 21.06 -4.86
CA VAL A 284 -18.53 20.14 -3.88
C VAL A 284 -17.54 19.04 -3.47
N GLY A 285 -17.56 18.68 -2.18
CA GLY A 285 -16.61 17.75 -1.58
C GLY A 285 -15.33 18.40 -1.06
N LYS A 286 -14.35 17.56 -0.71
CA LYS A 286 -13.02 17.93 -0.22
C LYS A 286 -12.04 17.99 -1.39
N VAL A 287 -11.51 19.19 -1.61
CA VAL A 287 -10.46 19.52 -2.61
C VAL A 287 -9.14 19.78 -1.90
N SER A 288 -8.02 19.70 -2.62
CA SER A 288 -6.67 19.95 -2.11
C SER A 288 -6.39 21.44 -1.89
N ILE A 289 -6.86 22.31 -2.80
CA ILE A 289 -6.72 23.76 -2.68
C ILE A 289 -7.64 24.33 -1.58
N ASN A 290 -7.18 25.40 -0.92
CA ASN A 290 -8.03 26.12 0.02
C ASN A 290 -9.23 26.74 -0.71
N LYS A 291 -10.46 26.50 -0.22
CA LYS A 291 -11.69 26.99 -0.89
C LYS A 291 -11.78 28.52 -0.96
N GLN A 292 -11.24 29.25 0.02
CA GLN A 292 -11.21 30.72 -0.01
C GLN A 292 -10.22 31.22 -1.07
N GLU A 293 -9.04 30.59 -1.16
CA GLU A 293 -8.06 30.88 -2.20
C GLU A 293 -8.62 30.59 -3.60
N LEU A 294 -9.21 29.41 -3.78
CA LEU A 294 -9.86 29.02 -5.04
C LEU A 294 -10.97 30.00 -5.43
N ARG A 295 -11.82 30.41 -4.48
CA ARG A 295 -12.88 31.39 -4.72
C ARG A 295 -12.34 32.74 -5.19
N LYS A 296 -11.21 33.19 -4.62
CA LYS A 296 -10.54 34.43 -5.05
C LYS A 296 -10.02 34.29 -6.48
N LYS A 297 -9.23 33.25 -6.77
CA LYS A 297 -8.66 33.00 -8.10
C LYS A 297 -9.71 32.87 -9.20
N LEU A 298 -10.82 32.18 -8.91
CA LEU A 298 -11.96 32.07 -9.85
C LEU A 298 -12.63 33.42 -10.10
N LYS A 299 -12.80 34.25 -9.06
CA LYS A 299 -13.40 35.58 -9.18
C LYS A 299 -12.56 36.50 -10.06
N ASP A 300 -11.23 36.45 -9.92
CA ASP A 300 -10.29 37.23 -10.71
C ASP A 300 -10.37 36.88 -12.22
N GLN A 301 -10.92 35.71 -12.54
CA GLN A 301 -11.17 35.23 -13.92
C GLN A 301 -12.64 35.32 -14.35
N GLY A 302 -13.50 35.99 -13.58
CA GLY A 302 -14.93 36.17 -13.88
C GLY A 302 -15.84 34.98 -13.54
N ILE A 303 -15.28 33.88 -13.04
CA ILE A 303 -16.04 32.66 -12.72
C ILE A 303 -16.72 32.79 -11.36
N LYS A 304 -18.03 32.54 -11.31
CA LYS A 304 -18.79 32.59 -10.05
C LYS A 304 -18.70 31.25 -9.34
N TYR A 305 -18.35 31.31 -8.06
CA TYR A 305 -18.23 30.16 -7.16
C TYR A 305 -19.54 29.89 -6.41
N SER A 306 -19.94 28.62 -6.34
CA SER A 306 -20.99 28.12 -5.44
C SER A 306 -20.50 26.91 -4.64
N SER A 307 -20.98 26.75 -3.40
CA SER A 307 -20.68 25.59 -2.56
C SER A 307 -21.61 24.39 -2.80
N LYS A 308 -22.62 24.55 -3.65
CA LYS A 308 -23.63 23.54 -3.99
C LYS A 308 -24.09 23.69 -5.43
N ILE A 309 -24.73 22.66 -5.97
CA ILE A 309 -25.43 22.75 -7.26
C ILE A 309 -26.65 23.64 -7.08
N THR A 310 -26.91 24.46 -8.09
CA THR A 310 -28.03 25.42 -8.16
C THR A 310 -28.59 25.39 -9.58
N PRO A 311 -29.79 25.94 -9.84
CA PRO A 311 -30.35 26.02 -11.19
C PRO A 311 -29.48 26.78 -12.20
N LYS A 312 -28.55 27.63 -11.74
CA LYS A 312 -27.62 28.38 -12.59
C LYS A 312 -26.29 27.65 -12.82
N THR A 313 -26.07 26.51 -12.16
CA THR A 313 -24.78 25.80 -12.19
C THR A 313 -24.50 25.30 -13.61
N THR A 314 -23.36 25.73 -14.14
CA THR A 314 -22.90 25.33 -15.48
C THR A 314 -21.91 24.18 -15.44
N HIS A 315 -21.12 24.11 -14.36
CA HIS A 315 -20.04 23.14 -14.18
C HIS A 315 -19.95 22.75 -12.71
N LEU A 316 -19.51 21.52 -12.45
CA LEU A 316 -19.24 20.99 -11.12
C LEU A 316 -17.76 20.61 -11.01
N LEU A 317 -17.02 21.23 -10.10
CA LEU A 317 -15.77 20.68 -9.58
C LEU A 317 -16.12 19.68 -8.49
N LEU A 318 -15.79 18.40 -8.73
CA LEU A 318 -16.03 17.32 -7.78
C LEU A 318 -14.75 16.94 -7.02
N GLY A 319 -14.77 17.14 -5.70
CA GLY A 319 -13.76 16.63 -4.77
C GLY A 319 -14.17 15.31 -4.11
N GLN A 320 -13.42 14.89 -3.09
CA GLN A 320 -13.73 13.67 -2.33
C GLN A 320 -14.96 13.85 -1.43
N LEU A 321 -15.73 12.78 -1.22
CA LEU A 321 -16.93 12.75 -0.39
C LEU A 321 -17.91 13.90 -0.74
N PRO A 322 -18.35 13.99 -2.01
CA PRO A 322 -19.23 15.06 -2.47
C PRO A 322 -20.70 14.91 -2.01
N ASN A 323 -21.05 13.87 -1.26
CA ASN A 323 -22.38 13.61 -0.71
C ASN A 323 -23.47 13.57 -1.80
N GLY A 324 -23.28 12.75 -2.83
CA GLY A 324 -24.26 12.51 -3.89
C GLY A 324 -24.30 13.55 -5.00
N ALA A 325 -23.58 14.67 -4.91
CA ALA A 325 -23.62 15.74 -5.93
C ALA A 325 -23.23 15.26 -7.34
N TYR A 326 -22.45 14.19 -7.46
CA TYR A 326 -22.15 13.60 -8.77
C TYR A 326 -23.40 13.02 -9.45
N LYS A 327 -24.36 12.47 -8.69
CA LYS A 327 -25.62 11.92 -9.23
C LYS A 327 -26.48 13.04 -9.79
N GLU A 328 -26.68 14.08 -8.99
CA GLU A 328 -27.42 15.28 -9.40
C GLU A 328 -26.83 15.90 -10.68
N ALA A 329 -25.50 15.99 -10.76
CA ALA A 329 -24.83 16.50 -11.96
C ALA A 329 -24.99 15.58 -13.19
N LEU A 330 -24.97 14.25 -13.02
CA LEU A 330 -25.23 13.32 -14.12
C LEU A 330 -26.67 13.42 -14.62
N GLU A 331 -27.64 13.49 -13.70
CA GLU A 331 -29.08 13.64 -14.00
C GLU A 331 -29.38 14.95 -14.74
N GLN A 332 -28.79 16.06 -14.28
CA GLN A 332 -28.94 17.39 -14.91
C GLN A 332 -27.99 17.62 -16.09
N GLN A 333 -27.19 16.61 -16.47
CA GLN A 333 -26.17 16.68 -17.53
C GLN A 333 -25.17 17.85 -17.36
N ILE A 334 -24.86 18.19 -16.11
CA ILE A 334 -23.86 19.19 -15.75
C ILE A 334 -22.45 18.60 -15.97
N PRO A 335 -21.60 19.25 -16.76
CA PRO A 335 -20.15 19.03 -16.80
C PRO A 335 -19.50 18.80 -15.42
N ILE A 336 -18.95 17.60 -15.19
CA ILE A 336 -18.16 17.30 -13.99
C ILE A 336 -16.67 17.41 -14.34
N LEU A 337 -16.01 18.39 -13.73
CA LEU A 337 -14.60 18.73 -13.88
C LEU A 337 -13.78 18.17 -12.71
N SER A 338 -12.56 17.72 -13.03
CA SER A 338 -11.57 17.38 -12.01
C SER A 338 -10.94 18.63 -11.40
N GLU A 339 -10.49 18.54 -10.15
CA GLU A 339 -9.71 19.62 -9.51
C GLU A 339 -8.48 20.01 -10.33
N GLN A 340 -7.72 19.04 -10.84
CA GLN A 340 -6.51 19.30 -11.63
C GLN A 340 -6.80 20.17 -12.86
N TYR A 341 -7.83 19.84 -13.65
CA TYR A 341 -8.23 20.65 -14.80
C TYR A 341 -8.60 22.10 -14.42
N VAL A 342 -9.34 22.29 -13.32
CA VAL A 342 -9.69 23.64 -12.87
C VAL A 342 -8.46 24.42 -12.41
N LEU A 343 -7.50 23.76 -11.76
CA LEU A 343 -6.24 24.39 -11.37
C LEU A 343 -5.38 24.74 -12.59
N GLU A 344 -5.28 23.86 -13.59
CA GLU A 344 -4.60 24.14 -14.87
C GLU A 344 -5.22 25.36 -15.54
N PHE A 345 -6.55 25.40 -15.69
CA PHE A 345 -7.27 26.54 -16.25
C PHE A 345 -6.98 27.84 -15.50
N ILE A 346 -6.98 27.80 -14.16
CA ILE A 346 -6.68 28.98 -13.36
C ILE A 346 -5.23 29.44 -13.57
N ASN A 347 -4.30 28.49 -13.54
CA ASN A 347 -2.87 28.77 -13.62
C ASN A 347 -2.48 29.33 -14.99
N ASP A 348 -2.99 28.76 -16.08
CA ASP A 348 -2.74 29.22 -17.46
C ASP A 348 -3.21 30.67 -17.70
N ASN A 349 -4.11 31.16 -16.83
CA ASN A 349 -4.67 32.51 -16.89
C ASN A 349 -4.13 33.41 -15.75
N SER A 350 -3.01 33.05 -15.11
CA SER A 350 -2.37 33.82 -14.03
C SER A 350 -0.85 33.85 -14.18
N GLU A 351 -0.19 34.96 -13.86
CA GLU A 351 1.28 35.00 -13.82
C GLU A 351 1.80 34.16 -12.64
N GLN A 352 2.62 33.14 -12.95
CA GLN A 352 3.31 32.30 -11.98
C GLN A 352 4.81 32.48 -12.13
N TYR A 353 5.35 33.64 -11.74
CA TYR A 353 6.76 33.95 -12.00
C TYR A 353 7.78 32.93 -11.44
N LEU A 354 7.45 32.11 -10.43
CA LEU A 354 8.36 31.04 -9.98
C LEU A 354 8.29 29.77 -10.85
N VAL A 355 7.28 29.66 -11.71
CA VAL A 355 6.99 28.50 -12.56
C VAL A 355 7.20 28.84 -14.04
N ASP A 356 6.82 30.05 -14.47
CA ASP A 356 6.80 30.51 -15.86
C ASP A 356 8.16 31.07 -16.31
N ASP A 357 8.99 31.55 -15.37
CA ASP A 357 10.28 32.15 -15.67
C ASP A 357 11.41 31.10 -15.60
N SER A 358 12.01 30.80 -16.75
CA SER A 358 13.12 29.85 -16.86
C SER A 358 14.40 30.31 -16.15
N ASP A 359 14.53 31.62 -15.88
CA ASP A 359 15.72 32.19 -15.24
C ASP A 359 15.64 32.14 -13.71
N VAL A 360 14.47 31.77 -13.14
CA VAL A 360 14.31 31.62 -11.70
C VAL A 360 15.06 30.39 -11.21
N ASN A 361 16.17 30.64 -10.53
CA ASN A 361 16.96 29.60 -9.86
C ASN A 361 16.25 29.09 -8.59
N THR A 362 15.49 28.01 -8.73
CA THR A 362 14.79 27.34 -7.63
C THR A 362 15.72 26.75 -6.57
N ALA A 363 17.03 26.61 -6.86
CA ALA A 363 17.98 26.00 -5.93
C ALA A 363 18.11 26.77 -4.61
N HIS A 364 18.06 28.11 -4.64
CA HIS A 364 18.13 28.90 -3.41
C HIS A 364 16.87 28.72 -2.55
N ILE A 365 15.70 28.58 -3.18
CA ILE A 365 14.46 28.26 -2.47
C ILE A 365 14.52 26.85 -1.87
N GLY A 366 15.08 25.89 -2.60
CA GLY A 366 15.38 24.56 -2.09
C GLY A 366 16.29 24.60 -0.84
N GLN A 367 17.32 25.45 -0.84
CA GLN A 367 18.18 25.64 0.33
C GLN A 367 17.42 26.22 1.53
N LEU A 368 16.50 27.16 1.32
CA LEU A 368 15.65 27.68 2.40
C LEU A 368 14.80 26.57 3.03
N LEU A 369 14.18 25.72 2.20
CA LEU A 369 13.41 24.55 2.65
C LEU A 369 14.25 23.55 3.45
N LEU A 370 15.53 23.39 3.08
CA LEU A 370 16.47 22.47 3.71
C LEU A 370 17.33 23.10 4.81
N SER A 371 17.09 24.35 5.19
CA SER A 371 17.95 25.07 6.13
C SER A 371 17.87 24.56 7.57
N GLY A 372 16.82 23.81 7.92
CA GLY A 372 16.53 23.37 9.29
C GLY A 372 16.02 24.48 10.22
N GLN A 373 15.81 25.70 9.71
CA GLN A 373 15.25 26.84 10.44
C GLN A 373 13.82 27.12 9.98
N ASP A 374 12.90 27.26 10.93
CA ASP A 374 11.47 27.44 10.62
C ASP A 374 11.22 28.76 9.86
N GLU A 375 11.94 29.85 10.16
CA GLU A 375 11.75 31.14 9.50
C GLU A 375 12.03 31.07 8.00
N ASN A 376 13.10 30.38 7.61
CA ASN A 376 13.48 30.20 6.21
C ASN A 376 12.48 29.34 5.44
N VAL A 377 11.99 28.27 6.08
CA VAL A 377 10.97 27.41 5.47
C VAL A 377 9.65 28.19 5.30
N LEU A 378 9.25 28.99 6.28
CA LEU A 378 8.07 29.85 6.19
C LEU A 378 8.21 30.94 5.11
N LEU A 379 9.41 31.49 4.93
CA LEU A 379 9.71 32.40 3.83
C LEU A 379 9.52 31.70 2.48
N ALA A 380 10.10 30.51 2.28
CA ALA A 380 9.92 29.74 1.05
C ALA A 380 8.44 29.43 0.77
N LEU A 381 7.67 29.02 1.80
CA LEU A 381 6.23 28.78 1.67
C LEU A 381 5.45 30.06 1.31
N THR A 382 5.90 31.22 1.75
CA THR A 382 5.30 32.51 1.40
C THR A 382 5.57 32.87 -0.06
N LEU A 383 6.80 32.63 -0.55
CA LEU A 383 7.15 32.80 -1.97
C LEU A 383 6.25 31.94 -2.86
N PHE A 384 6.00 30.68 -2.49
CA PHE A 384 5.11 29.80 -3.25
C PHE A 384 3.66 30.29 -3.33
N LYS A 385 3.17 30.98 -2.30
CA LYS A 385 1.81 31.55 -2.31
C LYS A 385 1.67 32.68 -3.32
N GLN A 386 2.76 33.39 -3.62
CA GLN A 386 2.76 34.55 -4.50
C GLN A 386 3.13 34.17 -5.94
N GLY A 387 4.13 33.32 -6.13
CA GLY A 387 4.69 33.02 -7.46
C GLY A 387 4.39 31.63 -8.02
N GLY A 388 3.63 30.80 -7.31
CA GLY A 388 3.39 29.40 -7.71
C GLY A 388 4.40 28.44 -7.09
N PHE A 389 4.12 27.12 -7.21
CA PHE A 389 4.96 26.08 -6.62
C PHE A 389 5.75 25.32 -7.72
N PRO A 390 7.09 25.44 -7.73
CA PRO A 390 7.95 24.65 -8.62
C PRO A 390 7.93 23.17 -8.23
N LYS A 391 7.43 22.30 -9.13
CA LYS A 391 7.25 20.87 -8.85
C LYS A 391 8.56 20.11 -8.60
N ASP A 392 9.68 20.61 -9.11
CA ASP A 392 11.04 20.11 -8.87
C ASP A 392 11.45 20.19 -7.38
N LEU A 393 10.89 21.13 -6.62
CA LEU A 393 11.12 21.29 -5.18
C LEU A 393 10.27 20.37 -4.29
N LEU A 394 9.51 19.43 -4.88
CA LEU A 394 8.65 18.52 -4.12
C LEU A 394 9.45 17.64 -3.14
N THR A 395 10.70 17.30 -3.47
CA THR A 395 11.58 16.52 -2.59
C THR A 395 11.96 17.32 -1.34
N GLU A 396 12.36 18.57 -1.51
CA GLU A 396 12.72 19.48 -0.43
C GLU A 396 11.52 19.81 0.45
N LEU A 397 10.37 20.09 -0.18
CA LEU A 397 9.14 20.37 0.54
C LEU A 397 8.70 19.17 1.39
N PHE A 398 8.78 17.96 0.81
CA PHE A 398 8.52 16.73 1.57
C PHE A 398 9.51 16.59 2.72
N LEU A 399 10.80 16.84 2.51
CA LEU A 399 11.79 16.72 3.58
C LEU A 399 11.55 17.72 4.71
N ALA A 400 11.26 18.98 4.38
CA ALA A 400 10.88 20.02 5.33
C ALA A 400 9.64 19.61 6.14
N HIS A 401 8.62 19.05 5.47
CA HIS A 401 7.42 18.51 6.12
C HIS A 401 7.75 17.40 7.13
N ARG A 402 8.69 16.50 6.80
CA ARG A 402 9.03 15.33 7.63
C ARG A 402 9.90 15.64 8.83
N GLN A 403 10.64 16.74 8.80
CA GLN A 403 11.67 17.07 9.78
C GLN A 403 11.34 18.29 10.64
N THR A 404 10.12 18.82 10.55
CA THR A 404 9.64 19.94 11.37
C THR A 404 8.61 19.50 12.41
N ASP A 405 8.60 20.18 13.56
CA ASP A 405 7.50 20.10 14.54
C ASP A 405 6.54 21.31 14.42
N ASN A 406 6.81 22.24 13.50
CA ASN A 406 6.02 23.44 13.29
C ASN A 406 4.69 23.14 12.59
N LYS A 407 3.59 23.44 13.28
CA LYS A 407 2.23 23.16 12.77
C LYS A 407 1.87 23.92 11.51
N ILE A 408 2.41 25.13 11.31
CA ILE A 408 2.14 25.95 10.13
C ILE A 408 2.86 25.33 8.93
N ILE A 409 4.16 25.05 9.07
CA ILE A 409 4.95 24.39 8.02
C ILE A 409 4.31 23.05 7.65
N HIS A 410 3.95 22.23 8.64
CA HIS A 410 3.30 20.93 8.40
C HIS A 410 2.02 21.08 7.59
N ARG A 411 1.14 22.03 7.96
CA ARG A 411 -0.14 22.26 7.27
C ARG A 411 0.05 22.76 5.84
N GLU A 412 0.93 23.74 5.63
CA GLU A 412 1.12 24.34 4.31
C GLU A 412 1.89 23.41 3.37
N SER A 413 2.90 22.69 3.86
CA SER A 413 3.61 21.68 3.07
C SER A 413 2.71 20.48 2.74
N GLU A 414 1.90 19.99 3.69
CA GLU A 414 0.90 18.95 3.40
C GLU A 414 -0.08 19.39 2.32
N ARG A 415 -0.55 20.64 2.36
CA ARG A 415 -1.45 21.19 1.34
C ARG A 415 -0.81 21.15 -0.05
N LEU A 416 0.41 21.67 -0.18
CA LEU A 416 1.14 21.69 -1.45
C LEU A 416 1.46 20.28 -1.94
N ILE A 417 1.90 19.37 -1.09
CA ILE A 417 2.16 17.97 -1.48
C ILE A 417 0.88 17.26 -1.92
N ARG A 418 -0.27 17.56 -1.31
CA ARG A 418 -1.58 17.03 -1.76
C ARG A 418 -2.02 17.57 -3.10
N GLN A 419 -1.61 18.80 -3.44
CA GLN A 419 -1.97 19.46 -4.68
C GLN A 419 -1.05 19.05 -5.84
N TYR A 420 0.24 18.85 -5.57
CA TYR A 420 1.26 18.67 -6.62
C TYR A 420 1.95 17.31 -6.61
N GLY A 421 1.87 16.56 -5.51
CA GLY A 421 2.47 15.24 -5.36
C GLY A 421 1.57 14.10 -5.83
N SER A 422 2.18 12.95 -6.09
CA SER A 422 1.47 11.74 -6.46
C SER A 422 0.63 11.22 -5.31
N ILE A 423 -0.39 10.43 -5.65
CA ILE A 423 -1.27 9.80 -4.66
C ILE A 423 -0.48 8.89 -3.69
N ASN A 424 0.61 8.27 -4.17
CA ASN A 424 1.46 7.45 -3.32
C ASN A 424 2.22 8.31 -2.30
N LEU A 425 2.68 9.51 -2.71
CA LEU A 425 3.31 10.46 -1.81
C LEU A 425 2.31 10.97 -0.76
N VAL A 426 1.09 11.28 -1.16
CA VAL A 426 0.00 11.66 -0.23
C VAL A 426 -0.33 10.53 0.77
N ASP A 427 -0.32 9.26 0.34
CA ASP A 427 -0.50 8.13 1.27
C ASP A 427 0.67 7.99 2.26
N GLU A 428 1.88 8.39 1.84
CA GLU A 428 3.06 8.37 2.70
C GLU A 428 3.02 9.45 3.79
N LEU A 429 2.42 10.62 3.50
CA LEU A 429 2.22 11.70 4.49
C LEU A 429 1.46 11.23 5.74
N LYS A 430 0.55 10.27 5.60
CA LYS A 430 -0.22 9.72 6.73
C LYS A 430 0.66 9.08 7.80
N LYS A 431 1.87 8.66 7.45
CA LYS A 431 2.83 8.17 8.43
C LYS A 431 3.52 9.39 9.02
N ASN A 432 3.12 9.90 10.17
CA ASN A 432 3.82 11.04 10.78
C ASN A 432 5.09 10.58 11.55
N GLN A 433 6.19 10.35 10.84
CA GLN A 433 7.45 9.83 11.39
C GLN A 433 8.68 10.43 10.70
N MET A 434 9.49 11.17 11.45
CA MET A 434 10.78 11.70 10.99
C MET A 434 11.61 10.64 10.24
N ILE A 435 12.28 11.08 9.16
CA ILE A 435 13.20 10.22 8.40
C ILE A 435 14.50 10.08 9.17
N PHE A 436 15.00 11.21 9.69
CA PHE A 436 16.27 11.28 10.41
C PHE A 436 16.05 11.72 11.85
N SER A 437 16.80 11.11 12.77
CA SER A 437 16.89 11.50 14.17
C SER A 437 18.24 11.04 14.74
N LYS A 438 18.62 11.53 15.93
CA LYS A 438 19.84 11.07 16.62
C LYS A 438 19.88 9.56 16.89
N TYR A 439 18.71 8.92 17.00
CA TYR A 439 18.57 7.49 17.27
C TYR A 439 18.37 6.65 16.01
N ALA A 440 18.22 7.27 14.85
CA ALA A 440 18.02 6.56 13.60
C ALA A 440 19.28 5.73 13.26
N SER A 441 19.10 4.44 12.98
CA SER A 441 20.18 3.58 12.47
C SER A 441 20.33 3.74 10.96
N GLU A 442 21.55 3.57 10.45
CA GLU A 442 21.83 3.57 9.00
C GLU A 442 20.95 2.56 8.25
N VAL A 443 20.80 1.35 8.80
CA VAL A 443 19.95 0.29 8.24
C VAL A 443 18.48 0.73 8.17
N GLY A 444 17.98 1.36 9.25
CA GLY A 444 16.60 1.85 9.32
C GLY A 444 16.33 2.94 8.29
N VAL A 445 17.26 3.90 8.19
CA VAL A 445 17.21 4.99 7.20
C VAL A 445 17.26 4.42 5.78
N LYS A 446 18.24 3.57 5.46
CA LYS A 446 18.35 2.93 4.14
C LYS A 446 17.08 2.19 3.75
N ARG A 447 16.48 1.43 4.67
CA ARG A 447 15.21 0.72 4.44
C ARG A 447 14.06 1.69 4.15
N LYS A 448 13.96 2.79 4.92
CA LYS A 448 12.93 3.82 4.73
C LYS A 448 13.09 4.50 3.37
N LEU A 449 14.30 4.94 3.02
CA LEU A 449 14.60 5.57 1.73
C LEU A 449 14.37 4.63 0.54
N LYS A 450 14.80 3.36 0.62
CA LYS A 450 14.46 2.35 -0.41
C LYS A 450 12.96 2.15 -0.59
N SER A 451 12.20 2.22 0.49
CA SER A 451 10.73 2.14 0.40
C SER A 451 10.13 3.38 -0.25
N LEU A 452 10.66 4.57 0.03
CA LEU A 452 10.22 5.83 -0.59
C LEU A 452 10.55 5.86 -2.09
N GLN A 453 11.81 5.58 -2.45
CA GLN A 453 12.29 5.55 -3.82
C GLN A 453 11.48 4.59 -4.71
N LYS A 454 11.01 3.48 -4.14
CA LYS A 454 10.20 2.49 -4.88
C LYS A 454 8.74 2.91 -5.08
N ARG A 455 8.20 3.78 -4.23
CA ARG A 455 6.76 4.05 -4.15
C ARG A 455 6.38 5.47 -4.60
N THR A 456 7.33 6.38 -4.57
CA THR A 456 7.11 7.82 -4.78
C THR A 456 8.11 8.35 -5.80
N GLU A 457 7.83 9.54 -6.31
CA GLU A 457 8.61 10.34 -7.25
C GLU A 457 9.80 11.08 -6.59
N LEU A 458 9.98 10.94 -5.27
CA LEU A 458 10.98 11.67 -4.52
C LEU A 458 12.41 11.28 -4.90
N ASP A 459 13.29 12.28 -5.02
CA ASP A 459 14.73 12.06 -5.13
C ASP A 459 15.30 11.65 -3.76
N CYS A 460 15.37 10.35 -3.54
CA CYS A 460 15.88 9.80 -2.29
C CYS A 460 17.39 9.96 -2.12
N LEU A 461 18.17 10.21 -3.19
CA LEU A 461 19.59 10.56 -3.06
C LEU A 461 19.72 11.97 -2.47
N LYS A 462 18.92 12.93 -2.93
CA LYS A 462 18.86 14.28 -2.35
C LYS A 462 18.47 14.23 -0.87
N ILE A 463 17.45 13.43 -0.51
CA ILE A 463 17.06 13.20 0.89
C ILE A 463 18.23 12.60 1.71
N ALA A 464 18.94 11.62 1.16
CA ALA A 464 20.07 10.99 1.83
C ALA A 464 21.24 11.95 2.04
N ARG A 465 21.55 12.81 1.07
CA ARG A 465 22.59 13.85 1.17
C ARG A 465 22.30 14.83 2.29
N TYR A 466 21.06 15.34 2.37
CA TYR A 466 20.61 16.17 3.49
C TYR A 466 20.78 15.44 4.83
N GLY A 467 20.30 14.19 4.91
CA GLY A 467 20.44 13.36 6.10
C GLY A 467 21.90 13.20 6.54
N TYR A 468 22.81 13.05 5.57
CA TYR A 468 24.22 12.85 5.85
C TYR A 468 24.88 14.14 6.32
N GLN A 469 24.59 15.27 5.67
CA GLN A 469 25.13 16.57 6.06
C GLN A 469 24.69 16.96 7.47
N THR A 470 23.39 16.84 7.76
CA THR A 470 22.77 17.35 9.00
C THR A 470 22.80 16.34 10.16
N TYR A 471 22.57 15.05 9.89
CA TYR A 471 22.43 14.03 10.94
C TYR A 471 23.54 12.97 10.92
N LYS A 472 24.46 13.02 9.94
CA LYS A 472 25.44 11.95 9.67
C LYS A 472 24.75 10.59 9.43
N LYS A 473 23.58 10.60 8.77
CA LYS A 473 22.78 9.42 8.43
C LYS A 473 22.40 9.36 6.96
N GLY A 474 22.28 8.15 6.39
CA GLY A 474 21.92 7.95 4.98
C GLY A 474 23.12 7.60 4.10
N PHE A 475 24.31 7.48 4.69
CA PHE A 475 25.53 7.14 3.97
C PHE A 475 25.43 5.80 3.24
N THR A 476 24.90 4.77 3.90
CA THR A 476 24.77 3.43 3.29
C THR A 476 23.76 3.36 2.17
N PHE A 477 22.81 4.30 2.11
CA PHE A 477 21.91 4.46 0.99
C PHE A 477 22.63 5.13 -0.18
N MET A 478 23.33 6.25 0.05
CA MET A 478 24.12 6.92 -0.98
C MET A 478 25.14 5.97 -1.61
N LEU A 479 25.89 5.21 -0.79
CA LEU A 479 26.84 4.21 -1.30
C LEU A 479 26.23 3.13 -2.20
N SER A 480 24.94 2.81 -2.06
CA SER A 480 24.30 1.79 -2.90
C SER A 480 23.58 2.34 -4.12
N GLU A 481 23.19 3.62 -4.09
CA GLU A 481 22.37 4.24 -5.15
C GLU A 481 23.12 5.26 -6.00
N SER A 482 24.23 5.82 -5.51
CA SER A 482 25.01 6.80 -6.25
C SER A 482 25.81 6.15 -7.39
N PRO A 483 26.14 6.90 -8.45
CA PRO A 483 27.09 6.46 -9.47
C PRO A 483 28.41 5.96 -8.86
N GLN A 484 29.13 5.11 -9.59
CA GLN A 484 30.37 4.51 -9.09
C GLN A 484 31.43 5.54 -8.69
N THR A 485 31.63 6.58 -9.52
CA THR A 485 32.61 7.66 -9.25
C THR A 485 32.29 8.42 -7.97
N GLU A 486 31.02 8.79 -7.77
CA GLU A 486 30.54 9.46 -6.55
C GLU A 486 30.65 8.54 -5.33
N SER A 487 30.33 7.26 -5.46
CA SER A 487 30.46 6.29 -4.36
C SER A 487 31.91 6.11 -3.91
N ILE A 488 32.86 6.10 -4.84
CA ILE A 488 34.30 6.07 -4.53
C ILE A 488 34.69 7.35 -3.80
N GLN A 489 34.23 8.51 -4.26
CA GLN A 489 34.50 9.79 -3.62
C GLN A 489 33.94 9.85 -2.19
N LEU A 490 32.70 9.40 -1.98
CA LEU A 490 32.09 9.29 -0.64
C LEU A 490 32.87 8.40 0.32
N LEU A 491 33.49 7.33 -0.18
CA LEU A 491 34.38 6.49 0.63
C LEU A 491 35.70 7.22 0.92
N ARG A 492 36.29 7.87 -0.08
CA ARG A 492 37.53 8.65 0.07
C ARG A 492 37.43 9.76 1.09
N GLU A 493 36.29 10.45 1.15
CA GLU A 493 36.01 11.51 2.13
C GLU A 493 36.01 11.03 3.58
N ARG A 494 35.94 9.71 3.82
CA ARG A 494 36.02 9.12 5.17
C ARG A 494 37.37 8.47 5.45
N ILE A 495 38.32 8.55 4.52
CA ILE A 495 39.67 8.06 4.74
C ILE A 495 40.42 9.08 5.60
N GLU A 496 40.85 8.64 6.77
CA GLU A 496 41.74 9.40 7.65
C GLU A 496 43.03 8.61 7.82
N HIS A 497 44.17 9.21 7.48
CA HIS A 497 45.49 8.54 7.58
C HIS A 497 45.52 7.14 6.94
N LYS A 498 45.00 7.02 5.70
CA LYS A 498 44.86 5.75 4.96
C LYS A 498 44.03 4.67 5.67
N THR A 499 43.25 5.07 6.67
CA THR A 499 42.31 4.21 7.40
C THR A 499 40.89 4.54 6.95
N LEU A 500 40.15 3.53 6.52
CA LEU A 500 38.72 3.64 6.24
C LEU A 500 37.93 2.85 7.29
N SER A 501 37.18 3.56 8.13
CA SER A 501 36.22 2.91 9.04
C SER A 501 34.81 2.93 8.47
N LEU A 502 34.29 1.73 8.25
CA LEU A 502 32.89 1.43 7.94
C LEU A 502 32.26 0.66 9.10
N SER A 503 32.71 0.92 10.33
CA SER A 503 32.18 0.29 11.53
C SER A 503 30.74 0.72 11.81
N LYS A 504 29.89 -0.23 12.22
CA LYS A 504 28.49 0.03 12.67
C LYS A 504 27.60 0.73 11.64
N ILE A 505 27.95 0.77 10.36
CA ILE A 505 27.10 1.40 9.34
C ILE A 505 26.02 0.44 8.81
N GLY A 506 26.05 -0.84 9.19
CA GLY A 506 25.01 -1.80 8.86
C GLY A 506 25.12 -2.38 7.45
N LEU A 507 26.36 -2.61 6.99
CA LEU A 507 26.64 -3.31 5.74
C LEU A 507 26.07 -4.74 5.80
N THR A 508 25.32 -5.11 4.76
CA THR A 508 24.95 -6.50 4.47
C THR A 508 25.93 -7.15 3.49
N THR A 509 26.59 -6.33 2.69
CA THR A 509 27.58 -6.68 1.66
C THR A 509 28.60 -5.57 1.57
N ILE A 510 29.86 -5.89 1.24
CA ILE A 510 30.89 -4.87 0.98
C ILE A 510 30.64 -4.26 -0.41
N PRO A 511 30.56 -2.92 -0.54
CA PRO A 511 30.40 -2.27 -1.83
C PRO A 511 31.63 -2.52 -2.72
N ILE A 512 31.42 -2.86 -3.99
CA ILE A 512 32.51 -3.21 -4.91
C ILE A 512 33.47 -2.03 -5.13
N GLN A 513 32.95 -0.81 -5.04
CA GLN A 513 33.67 0.45 -5.17
C GLN A 513 34.79 0.62 -4.15
N LEU A 514 34.67 -0.05 -2.99
CA LEU A 514 35.71 -0.03 -1.96
C LEU A 514 37.03 -0.60 -2.48
N PHE A 515 36.99 -1.60 -3.36
CA PHE A 515 38.19 -2.29 -3.87
C PHE A 515 38.99 -1.46 -4.89
N GLU A 516 38.51 -0.26 -5.24
CA GLU A 516 39.25 0.70 -6.07
C GLU A 516 40.14 1.66 -5.22
N LEU A 517 40.07 1.56 -3.88
CA LEU A 517 40.83 2.38 -2.94
C LEU A 517 42.17 1.72 -2.57
N GLN A 518 43.08 1.66 -3.53
CA GLN A 518 44.37 0.97 -3.40
C GLN A 518 45.30 1.61 -2.35
N GLU A 519 45.01 2.85 -1.95
CA GLU A 519 45.74 3.62 -0.94
C GLU A 519 45.52 3.16 0.51
N LEU A 520 44.53 2.30 0.76
CA LEU A 520 44.14 1.91 2.12
C LEU A 520 45.17 1.00 2.80
N GLU A 521 45.60 1.38 4.01
CA GLU A 521 46.43 0.56 4.89
C GLU A 521 45.60 -0.16 5.96
N VAL A 522 44.49 0.45 6.40
CA VAL A 522 43.60 -0.12 7.41
C VAL A 522 42.15 -0.04 6.94
N LEU A 523 41.46 -1.17 6.98
CA LEU A 523 40.03 -1.26 6.70
C LEU A 523 39.29 -1.81 7.92
N ASP A 524 38.41 -0.98 8.49
CA ASP A 524 37.58 -1.37 9.63
C ASP A 524 36.14 -1.64 9.19
N LEU A 525 35.74 -2.91 9.21
CA LEU A 525 34.39 -3.39 8.90
C LEU A 525 33.64 -3.85 10.15
N SER A 526 34.11 -3.49 11.34
CA SER A 526 33.58 -4.04 12.60
C SER A 526 32.09 -3.74 12.83
N HIS A 527 31.42 -4.60 13.59
CA HIS A 527 30.04 -4.43 14.07
C HIS A 527 29.00 -4.21 12.95
N ASN A 528 29.23 -4.81 11.77
CA ASN A 528 28.26 -4.96 10.71
C ASN A 528 27.59 -6.34 10.82
N TYR A 529 26.69 -6.48 11.81
CA TYR A 529 26.13 -7.77 12.23
C TYR A 529 25.44 -8.60 11.13
N GLN A 530 25.04 -7.99 10.02
CA GLN A 530 24.40 -8.66 8.87
C GLN A 530 25.37 -8.98 7.73
N LEU A 531 26.64 -8.62 7.85
CA LEU A 531 27.68 -8.94 6.88
C LEU A 531 28.02 -10.43 6.97
N ARG A 532 27.99 -11.12 5.82
CA ARG A 532 28.20 -12.59 5.74
C ARG A 532 29.38 -13.02 4.89
N SER A 533 29.90 -12.13 4.04
CA SER A 533 31.00 -12.46 3.14
C SER A 533 31.88 -11.27 2.81
N ILE A 534 33.12 -11.59 2.44
CA ILE A 534 34.11 -10.69 1.84
C ILE A 534 34.53 -11.29 0.51
N SER A 535 34.65 -10.47 -0.54
CA SER A 535 35.08 -10.95 -1.85
C SER A 535 36.56 -11.31 -1.83
N THR A 536 36.88 -12.61 -1.73
CA THR A 536 38.25 -13.11 -1.83
C THR A 536 38.88 -12.89 -3.20
N LYS A 537 38.08 -12.60 -4.24
CA LYS A 537 38.59 -12.24 -5.57
C LYS A 537 39.01 -10.77 -5.68
N LEU A 538 38.37 -9.89 -4.93
CA LEU A 538 38.57 -8.44 -5.04
C LEU A 538 39.40 -7.86 -3.89
N LEU A 539 39.40 -8.50 -2.73
CA LEU A 539 40.20 -8.08 -1.58
C LEU A 539 41.69 -7.87 -1.93
N PRO A 540 42.34 -8.73 -2.76
CA PRO A 540 43.73 -8.50 -3.18
C PRO A 540 43.97 -7.23 -4.01
N LYS A 541 42.92 -6.58 -4.54
CA LYS A 541 43.08 -5.27 -5.20
C LYS A 541 43.52 -4.17 -4.23
N LEU A 542 43.24 -4.32 -2.93
CA LEU A 542 43.70 -3.41 -1.89
C LEU A 542 45.16 -3.71 -1.55
N SER A 543 46.05 -3.40 -2.49
CA SER A 543 47.45 -3.84 -2.48
C SER A 543 48.27 -3.30 -1.30
N GLN A 544 47.86 -2.19 -0.69
CA GLN A 544 48.53 -1.58 0.47
C GLN A 544 47.90 -1.97 1.81
N LEU A 545 46.88 -2.84 1.82
CA LEU A 545 46.12 -3.15 3.03
C LEU A 545 46.94 -4.01 4.00
N LYS A 546 47.21 -3.46 5.19
CA LYS A 546 47.98 -4.10 6.26
C LYS A 546 47.09 -4.65 7.36
N THR A 547 45.96 -4.01 7.63
CA THR A 547 45.05 -4.41 8.72
C THR A 547 43.59 -4.46 8.25
N LEU A 548 42.90 -5.56 8.56
CA LEU A 548 41.47 -5.75 8.35
C LEU A 548 40.78 -6.03 9.68
N ILE A 549 39.92 -5.11 10.13
CA ILE A 549 39.19 -5.23 11.40
C ILE A 549 37.78 -5.76 11.13
N LEU A 550 37.46 -6.94 11.66
CA LEU A 550 36.21 -7.68 11.49
C LEU A 550 35.44 -7.87 12.80
N LYS A 551 35.88 -7.23 13.88
CA LYS A 551 35.32 -7.38 15.23
C LYS A 551 33.80 -7.28 15.27
N GLY A 552 33.13 -8.22 15.94
CA GLY A 552 31.68 -8.20 16.14
C GLY A 552 30.84 -8.58 14.91
N ASN A 553 31.46 -9.08 13.83
CA ASN A 553 30.75 -9.63 12.67
C ASN A 553 30.50 -11.14 12.82
N TYR A 554 29.75 -11.56 13.85
CA TYR A 554 29.60 -12.98 14.21
C TYR A 554 29.24 -13.90 13.03
N ASN A 555 28.25 -13.52 12.21
CA ASN A 555 27.85 -14.29 11.02
C ASN A 555 28.95 -14.47 9.97
N LEU A 556 29.90 -13.52 9.89
CA LEU A 556 31.06 -13.59 9.00
C LEU A 556 32.17 -14.44 9.62
N LEU A 557 32.40 -14.26 10.93
CA LEU A 557 33.47 -14.89 11.68
C LEU A 557 33.25 -16.39 11.90
N GLU A 558 31.99 -16.85 11.91
CA GLU A 558 31.65 -18.29 11.91
C GLU A 558 32.10 -19.02 10.63
N ASN A 559 32.46 -18.29 9.56
CA ASN A 559 32.93 -18.88 8.31
C ASN A 559 34.46 -19.07 8.32
N GLU A 560 34.94 -20.10 9.03
CA GLU A 560 36.37 -20.40 9.15
C GLU A 560 37.07 -20.60 7.80
N LYS A 561 36.39 -21.24 6.83
CA LYS A 561 36.92 -21.44 5.48
C LYS A 561 37.19 -20.13 4.76
N LEU A 562 36.34 -19.12 4.96
CA LEU A 562 36.55 -17.79 4.40
C LEU A 562 37.78 -17.12 5.00
N LEU A 563 37.93 -17.18 6.33
CA LEU A 563 39.08 -16.59 7.04
C LEU A 563 40.39 -17.25 6.61
N GLN A 564 40.44 -18.58 6.57
CA GLN A 564 41.60 -19.33 6.06
C GLN A 564 41.95 -18.90 4.64
N LYS A 565 40.95 -18.80 3.75
CA LYS A 565 41.18 -18.37 2.36
C LYS A 565 41.73 -16.95 2.26
N ILE A 566 41.30 -16.03 3.12
CA ILE A 566 41.85 -14.66 3.17
C ILE A 566 43.31 -14.72 3.62
N SER A 567 43.62 -15.45 4.70
CA SER A 567 45.00 -15.61 5.20
C SER A 567 45.93 -16.25 4.17
N THR A 568 45.45 -17.19 3.34
CA THR A 568 46.25 -17.78 2.25
C THR A 568 46.50 -16.79 1.11
N LEU A 569 45.52 -15.94 0.78
CA LEU A 569 45.63 -14.98 -0.32
C LEU A 569 46.45 -13.74 0.04
N MET A 570 46.44 -13.33 1.31
CA MET A 570 47.14 -12.15 1.82
C MET A 570 47.83 -12.51 3.15
N PRO A 571 49.00 -13.19 3.12
CA PRO A 571 49.64 -13.73 4.32
C PRO A 571 50.11 -12.64 5.30
N ASP A 572 50.47 -11.46 4.80
CA ASP A 572 50.92 -10.33 5.61
C ASP A 572 49.77 -9.48 6.18
N LEU A 573 48.51 -9.80 5.84
CA LEU A 573 47.35 -9.06 6.30
C LEU A 573 47.00 -9.41 7.75
N LYS A 574 47.08 -8.42 8.65
CA LYS A 574 46.65 -8.57 10.04
C LYS A 574 45.12 -8.52 10.14
N ILE A 575 44.49 -9.68 10.38
CA ILE A 575 43.05 -9.77 10.63
C ILE A 575 42.77 -9.62 12.13
N GLN A 576 41.94 -8.65 12.51
CA GLN A 576 41.47 -8.46 13.89
C GLN A 576 40.02 -8.90 13.99
N VAL A 577 39.72 -9.92 14.81
CA VAL A 577 38.39 -10.54 14.96
C VAL A 577 37.68 -10.18 16.26
#